data_AF-A0A0G1KHG5-F1
#
_entry.id   AF-A0A0G1KHG5-F1
#
_cell.length_a   1.000
_cell.length_b   1.000
_cell.length_c   1.000
_cell.angle_alpha   90.00
_cell.angle_beta   90.00
_cell.angle_gamma   90.00
#
_symmetry.space_group_name_H-M   'P 1'
#
loop_
_entity.id
_entity.type
_entity.pdbx_description
1 polymer ?
#
loop_
_entity_poly.entity_id
_entity_poly.type
_entity_poly.pdbx_seq_one_letter_code
_entity_poly.pdbx_strand_id
1 'polypeptide(L)'
;MSNISIKGAREHNLKNIDLEIPRNRVVCFVGVSGSGKSTIAFDIVAKEGQRQYFESLSSYARRYLQKSNRPNIDDIKGISSTVIISQDRLTKNPRSTVGTITETYTYLRLLYSRVGSPPMDSSNYSFNHPDGYCQRCKGLGRAMDVDINKLVDMDQTLNEGAIKYSNWRVGSMYWKIVKASGYFDMDKKLKDCSNAEMDRLLYSKKETLDDKVGNGVIHPTYKGIVTHLLSRGSSAVRHVNDEELRYFTYVDCPVCKGFRVSEKALAVKLNGLHIGEVGNMPIYDCLKFVQGIQHPHADVIKPRLEAQLKHLINVGVGYLSLNRTTDTLSGGESQRIKMARQLGCDLTETIYVLDEPTAGLHPKDVDRVIENLKRLRDGGNTVLVVEHDPEVIKSSDYICTDPDILDTYKETNLL
;
A
#
# COMPACT_ATOMS: atom_id res chain seq x y z
N MET A 1 7.49 1.86 39.07
CA MET A 1 7.96 3.21 38.68
C MET A 1 6.80 3.89 37.97
N SER A 2 6.32 5.04 38.47
CA SER A 2 5.08 5.67 38.01
C SER A 2 5.23 6.57 36.78
N ASN A 3 6.43 7.14 36.54
CA ASN A 3 6.70 8.12 35.49
C ASN A 3 7.92 7.71 34.65
N ILE A 4 7.99 8.21 33.41
CA ILE A 4 9.21 8.28 32.61
C ILE A 4 9.94 9.56 33.01
N SER A 5 11.19 9.46 33.46
CA SER A 5 12.00 10.60 33.90
C SER A 5 13.16 10.78 32.93
N ILE A 6 13.31 11.98 32.37
CA ILE A 6 14.38 12.37 31.46
C ILE A 6 15.19 13.49 32.13
N LYS A 7 16.51 13.36 32.14
CA LYS A 7 17.44 14.37 32.68
C LYS A 7 18.44 14.85 31.64
N GLY A 8 18.67 16.16 31.62
CA GLY A 8 19.70 16.81 30.81
C GLY A 8 19.52 16.61 29.32
N ALA A 9 18.29 16.69 28.81
CA ALA A 9 18.03 16.47 27.39
C ALA A 9 18.63 17.58 26.52
N ARG A 10 19.51 17.19 25.59
CA ARG A 10 20.29 18.07 24.68
C ARG A 10 20.29 17.57 23.23
N GLU A 11 19.41 16.65 22.89
CA GLU A 11 19.24 16.20 21.51
C GLU A 11 18.75 17.36 20.63
N HIS A 12 19.32 17.50 19.43
CA HIS A 12 19.04 18.61 18.51
C HIS A 12 19.17 20.01 19.15
N ASN A 13 18.06 20.74 19.28
CA ASN A 13 18.02 22.11 19.79
C ASN A 13 17.57 22.21 21.26
N LEU A 14 17.43 21.08 21.96
CA LEU A 14 17.04 21.06 23.38
C LEU A 14 18.15 21.64 24.25
N LYS A 15 17.75 22.45 25.25
CA LYS A 15 18.67 23.22 26.10
C LYS A 15 18.78 22.64 27.52
N ASN A 16 19.25 21.40 27.62
CA ASN A 16 19.46 20.71 28.90
C ASN A 16 18.19 20.61 29.76
N ILE A 17 17.15 20.03 29.18
CA ILE A 17 15.80 19.98 29.77
C ILE A 17 15.63 18.72 30.62
N ASP A 18 15.03 18.89 31.80
CA ASP A 18 14.54 17.80 32.65
C ASP A 18 13.02 17.69 32.51
N LEU A 19 12.51 16.47 32.40
CA LEU A 19 11.08 16.22 32.18
C LEU A 19 10.60 14.95 32.88
N GLU A 20 9.41 15.02 33.46
CA GLU A 20 8.66 13.84 33.91
C GLU A 20 7.39 13.66 33.07
N ILE A 21 7.17 12.44 32.58
CA ILE A 21 6.02 12.06 31.79
C ILE A 21 5.26 10.94 32.53
N PRO A 22 3.95 11.10 32.81
CA PRO A 22 3.19 10.07 33.51
C PRO A 22 2.98 8.84 32.63
N ARG A 23 3.11 7.63 33.21
CA ARG A 23 2.77 6.37 32.53
C ARG A 23 1.28 6.09 32.58
N ASN A 24 0.81 5.23 31.69
CA ASN A 24 -0.58 4.77 31.57
C ASN A 24 -1.58 5.90 31.31
N ARG A 25 -1.13 6.91 30.56
CA ARG A 25 -1.87 8.11 30.18
C ARG A 25 -1.76 8.37 28.69
N VAL A 26 -2.73 9.09 28.13
CA VAL A 26 -2.58 9.82 26.88
C VAL A 26 -1.91 11.17 27.19
N VAL A 27 -0.68 11.32 26.74
CA VAL A 27 0.18 12.49 26.94
C VAL A 27 0.30 13.24 25.63
N CYS A 28 -0.20 14.46 25.57
CA CYS A 28 -0.13 15.31 24.38
C CYS A 28 1.01 16.32 24.48
N PHE A 29 1.92 16.29 23.52
CA PHE A 29 2.98 17.28 23.36
C PHE A 29 2.48 18.43 22.49
N VAL A 30 2.47 19.64 23.05
CA VAL A 30 1.94 20.85 22.41
C VAL A 30 3.01 21.95 22.43
N GLY A 31 3.04 22.81 21.40
CA GLY A 31 3.91 23.99 21.36
C GLY A 31 4.13 24.52 19.94
N VAL A 32 4.92 25.58 19.77
CA VAL A 32 5.26 26.14 18.44
C VAL A 32 6.19 25.25 17.62
N SER A 33 6.04 25.19 16.29
CA SER A 33 6.93 24.37 15.44
C SER A 33 8.42 24.64 15.74
N GLY A 34 9.22 23.58 15.83
CA GLY A 34 10.62 23.66 16.24
C GLY A 34 10.88 23.72 17.76
N SER A 35 9.86 23.69 18.62
CA SER A 35 10.03 23.71 20.09
C SER A 35 10.68 22.46 20.70
N GLY A 36 10.96 21.42 19.90
CA GLY A 36 11.61 20.18 20.38
C GLY A 36 10.66 19.09 20.88
N LYS A 37 9.34 19.26 20.75
CA LYS A 37 8.31 18.22 21.06
C LYS A 37 8.57 16.89 20.35
N SER A 38 8.77 16.91 19.03
CA SER A 38 9.07 15.71 18.26
C SER A 38 10.43 15.12 18.66
N THR A 39 11.42 15.96 18.98
CA THR A 39 12.71 15.52 19.51
C THR A 39 12.55 14.72 20.80
N ILE A 40 11.76 15.20 21.75
CA ILE A 40 11.51 14.50 23.01
C ILE A 40 10.77 13.18 22.76
N ALA A 41 9.66 13.23 22.01
CA ALA A 41 8.81 12.07 21.79
C ALA A 41 9.50 10.97 20.95
N PHE A 42 10.07 11.32 19.81
CA PHE A 42 10.64 10.38 18.85
C PHE A 42 12.14 10.15 19.04
N ASP A 43 12.93 11.22 19.08
CA ASP A 43 14.39 11.10 19.07
C ASP A 43 14.99 10.72 20.43
N ILE A 44 14.29 11.00 21.53
CA ILE A 44 14.68 10.59 22.87
C ILE A 44 13.88 9.37 23.30
N VAL A 45 12.58 9.52 23.58
CA VAL A 45 11.78 8.44 24.18
C VAL A 45 11.65 7.26 23.23
N ALA A 46 11.18 7.46 21.99
CA ALA A 46 10.96 6.33 21.10
C ALA A 46 12.26 5.61 20.74
N LYS A 47 13.32 6.34 20.37
CA LYS A 47 14.64 5.74 20.05
C LYS A 47 15.25 5.00 21.23
N GLU A 48 15.19 5.56 22.43
CA GLU A 48 15.78 4.91 23.61
C GLU A 48 15.01 3.65 24.01
N GLY A 49 13.67 3.67 23.96
CA GLY A 49 12.86 2.48 24.23
C GLY A 49 13.13 1.35 23.22
N GLN A 50 13.27 1.69 21.94
CA GLN A 50 13.63 0.71 20.90
C GLN A 50 15.05 0.20 21.12
N ARG A 51 16.02 1.07 21.44
CA ARG A 51 17.41 0.70 21.71
C ARG A 51 17.50 -0.29 22.87
N GLN A 52 16.88 0.01 24.01
CA GLN A 52 16.90 -0.86 25.18
C GLN A 52 16.21 -2.20 24.91
N TYR A 53 15.09 -2.20 24.18
CA TYR A 53 14.45 -3.43 23.73
C TYR A 53 15.35 -4.26 22.82
N PHE A 54 15.99 -3.64 21.83
CA PHE A 54 16.92 -4.32 20.91
C PHE A 54 18.18 -4.82 21.59
N GLU A 55 18.64 -4.16 22.66
CA GLU A 55 19.74 -4.63 23.50
C GLU A 55 19.38 -5.88 24.31
N SER A 56 18.10 -6.19 24.50
CA SER A 56 17.68 -7.47 25.12
C SER A 56 17.72 -8.65 24.14
N LEU A 57 17.76 -8.40 22.82
CA LEU A 57 17.77 -9.45 21.81
C LEU A 57 19.10 -10.22 21.77
N SER A 58 19.12 -11.37 21.11
CA SER A 58 20.33 -12.19 20.99
C SER A 58 21.47 -11.44 20.31
N SER A 59 22.71 -11.77 20.66
CA SER A 59 23.91 -11.18 20.06
C SER A 59 23.96 -11.34 18.53
N TYR A 60 23.39 -12.44 18.01
CA TYR A 60 23.22 -12.67 16.58
C TYR A 60 22.24 -11.67 15.95
N ALA A 61 21.05 -11.50 16.54
CA ALA A 61 20.04 -10.57 16.03
C ALA A 61 20.55 -9.12 16.03
N ARG A 62 21.29 -8.72 17.07
CA ARG A 62 21.89 -7.37 17.18
C ARG A 62 22.86 -7.02 16.04
N ARG A 63 23.40 -7.99 15.30
CA ARG A 63 24.26 -7.74 14.14
C ARG A 63 23.52 -7.14 12.94
N TYR A 64 22.23 -7.44 12.82
CA TYR A 64 21.39 -7.01 11.70
C TYR A 64 20.55 -5.77 12.03
N LEU A 65 20.52 -5.36 13.30
CA LEU A 65 19.82 -4.16 13.73
C LEU A 65 20.70 -2.95 13.45
N GLN A 66 20.08 -1.89 12.93
CA GLN A 66 20.76 -0.61 12.79
C GLN A 66 21.17 -0.16 14.19
N LYS A 67 22.47 0.11 14.37
CA LYS A 67 22.96 0.75 15.59
C LYS A 67 22.43 2.18 15.59
N SER A 68 21.36 2.43 16.35
CA SER A 68 20.96 3.80 16.66
C SER A 68 22.01 4.40 17.58
N ASN A 69 22.41 5.64 17.31
CA ASN A 69 23.15 6.42 18.28
C ASN A 69 22.30 6.60 19.54
N ARG A 70 22.96 6.64 20.70
CA ARG A 70 22.29 7.03 21.94
C ARG A 70 21.88 8.50 21.83
N PRO A 71 20.66 8.87 22.24
CA PRO A 71 20.29 10.27 22.33
C PRO A 71 21.19 11.01 23.34
N ASN A 72 21.43 12.30 23.11
CA ASN A 72 22.22 13.17 23.95
C ASN A 72 21.41 13.61 25.19
N ILE A 73 21.47 12.79 26.23
CA ILE A 73 20.80 12.96 27.52
C ILE A 73 21.73 12.54 28.66
N ASP A 74 21.48 12.98 29.89
CA ASP A 74 22.25 12.55 31.07
C ASP A 74 21.74 11.22 31.63
N ASP A 75 20.43 11.09 31.81
CA ASP A 75 19.79 9.87 32.34
C ASP A 75 18.34 9.78 31.84
N ILE A 76 17.85 8.55 31.69
CA ILE A 76 16.45 8.26 31.41
C ILE A 76 15.99 7.00 32.12
N LYS A 77 14.90 7.10 32.86
CA LYS A 77 14.34 6.04 33.69
C LYS A 77 12.87 5.83 33.43
N GLY A 78 12.40 4.62 33.74
CA GLY A 78 10.99 4.25 33.59
C GLY A 78 10.56 4.12 32.13
N ILE A 79 11.50 3.86 31.20
CA ILE A 79 11.21 3.60 29.80
C ILE A 79 10.86 2.12 29.58
N SER A 80 9.96 1.84 28.65
CA SER A 80 9.63 0.49 28.21
C SER A 80 9.73 0.40 26.69
N SER A 81 9.41 -0.77 26.13
CA SER A 81 9.39 -0.95 24.67
C SER A 81 8.50 0.09 24.00
N THR A 82 9.00 0.69 22.92
CA THR A 82 8.33 1.78 22.21
C THR A 82 7.93 1.35 20.80
N VAL A 83 6.72 1.76 20.40
CA VAL A 83 6.18 1.55 19.06
C VAL A 83 5.84 2.89 18.43
N ILE A 84 6.49 3.19 17.31
CA ILE A 84 6.29 4.42 16.55
C ILE A 84 5.17 4.22 15.53
N ILE A 85 4.17 5.11 15.52
CA ILE A 85 3.08 5.15 14.55
C ILE A 85 3.12 6.49 13.80
N SER A 86 4.08 6.58 12.86
CA SER A 86 4.26 7.74 12.00
C SER A 86 3.42 7.68 10.72
N GLN A 87 3.26 8.83 10.07
CA GLN A 87 2.65 8.95 8.74
C GLN A 87 3.55 8.48 7.59
N ASP A 88 4.78 8.03 7.89
CA ASP A 88 5.68 7.52 6.86
C ASP A 88 4.99 6.44 6.05
N ARG A 89 5.07 6.60 4.72
CA ARG A 89 4.44 5.64 3.81
C ARG A 89 4.96 4.25 4.11
N LEU A 90 4.05 3.28 4.17
CA LEU A 90 4.41 1.88 4.26
C LEU A 90 5.34 1.52 3.09
N THR A 91 6.29 0.61 3.32
CA THR A 91 7.33 0.26 2.36
C THR A 91 6.74 0.00 0.98
N LYS A 92 7.32 0.63 -0.05
CA LYS A 92 6.84 0.51 -1.43
C LYS A 92 7.13 -0.88 -1.97
N ASN A 93 6.18 -1.79 -1.81
CA ASN A 93 6.22 -3.12 -2.38
C ASN A 93 4.87 -3.35 -3.07
N PRO A 94 4.84 -3.56 -4.38
CA PRO A 94 3.59 -3.67 -5.14
C PRO A 94 2.74 -4.90 -4.75
N ARG A 95 3.33 -5.86 -4.03
CA ARG A 95 2.64 -7.02 -3.45
C ARG A 95 2.10 -6.77 -2.05
N SER A 96 2.49 -5.70 -1.37
CA SER A 96 1.94 -5.34 -0.07
C SER A 96 0.58 -4.66 -0.25
N THR A 97 -0.40 -5.16 0.48
CA THR A 97 -1.77 -4.61 0.54
C THR A 97 -2.18 -4.34 1.98
N VAL A 98 -3.30 -3.63 2.15
CA VAL A 98 -3.94 -3.41 3.46
C VAL A 98 -4.12 -4.74 4.20
N GLY A 99 -4.66 -5.75 3.51
CA GLY A 99 -4.93 -7.07 4.07
C GLY A 99 -3.67 -7.87 4.41
N THR A 100 -2.55 -7.70 3.71
CA THR A 100 -1.30 -8.41 4.06
C THR A 100 -0.60 -7.76 5.26
N ILE A 101 -0.57 -6.44 5.34
CA ILE A 101 0.10 -5.73 6.45
C ILE A 101 -0.64 -5.91 7.78
N THR A 102 -1.97 -6.00 7.71
CA THR A 102 -2.83 -6.20 8.88
C THR A 102 -3.05 -7.67 9.20
N GLU A 103 -2.51 -8.58 8.39
CA GLU A 103 -2.77 -10.02 8.42
C GLU A 103 -4.24 -10.43 8.23
N THR A 104 -5.15 -9.48 8.01
CA THR A 104 -6.58 -9.73 7.75
C THR A 104 -6.79 -10.66 6.56
N TYR A 105 -5.98 -10.52 5.50
CA TYR A 105 -6.06 -11.41 4.35
C TYR A 105 -5.59 -12.84 4.67
N THR A 106 -4.73 -13.03 5.67
CA THR A 106 -4.31 -14.36 6.13
C THR A 106 -5.50 -15.11 6.74
N TYR A 107 -6.28 -14.47 7.60
CA TYR A 107 -7.48 -15.08 8.17
C TYR A 107 -8.57 -15.31 7.12
N LEU A 108 -8.70 -14.41 6.14
CA LEU A 108 -9.60 -14.62 5.01
C LEU A 108 -9.19 -15.86 4.18
N ARG A 109 -7.90 -16.05 3.92
CA ARG A 109 -7.38 -17.25 3.24
C ARG A 109 -7.64 -18.53 4.03
N LEU A 110 -7.47 -18.48 5.35
CA LEU A 110 -7.77 -19.62 6.23
C LEU A 110 -9.25 -19.97 6.21
N LEU A 111 -10.13 -18.96 6.20
CA LEU A 111 -11.58 -19.16 6.07
C LEU A 111 -11.92 -19.89 4.77
N TYR A 112 -11.42 -19.43 3.63
CA TYR A 112 -11.61 -20.09 2.33
C TYR A 112 -10.98 -21.48 2.27
N SER A 113 -9.83 -21.69 2.91
CA SER A 113 -9.17 -23.00 2.99
C SER A 113 -10.00 -24.04 3.75
N ARG A 114 -10.67 -23.64 4.84
CA ARG A 114 -11.44 -24.57 5.68
C ARG A 114 -12.87 -24.80 5.24
N VAL A 115 -13.48 -23.83 4.59
CA VAL A 115 -14.92 -23.86 4.23
C VAL A 115 -15.11 -24.07 2.72
N GLY A 116 -14.13 -23.67 1.92
CA GLY A 116 -14.22 -23.72 0.46
C GLY A 116 -14.28 -25.15 -0.09
N SER A 117 -15.06 -25.32 -1.16
CA SER A 117 -15.13 -26.56 -1.93
C SER A 117 -14.65 -26.32 -3.37
N PRO A 118 -13.72 -27.14 -3.91
CA PRO A 118 -12.99 -28.20 -3.20
C PRO A 118 -12.05 -27.64 -2.11
N PRO A 119 -11.74 -28.42 -1.05
CA PRO A 119 -10.83 -27.98 0.00
C PRO A 119 -9.40 -27.86 -0.55
N MET A 120 -8.72 -26.79 -0.17
CA MET A 120 -7.36 -26.49 -0.60
C MET A 120 -6.55 -25.86 0.53
N ASP A 121 -5.23 -26.06 0.51
CA ASP A 121 -4.34 -25.37 1.43
C ASP A 121 -4.42 -23.84 1.26
N SER A 122 -4.28 -23.10 2.37
CA SER A 122 -4.35 -21.64 2.42
C SER A 122 -3.36 -20.93 1.47
N SER A 123 -2.28 -21.59 1.05
CA SER A 123 -1.29 -21.09 0.09
C SER A 123 -1.88 -20.94 -1.32
N ASN A 124 -2.88 -21.75 -1.68
CA ASN A 124 -3.61 -21.64 -2.96
C ASN A 124 -4.41 -20.34 -3.05
N TYR A 125 -4.70 -19.69 -1.92
CA TYR A 125 -5.40 -18.41 -1.86
C TYR A 125 -4.44 -17.21 -1.66
N SER A 126 -3.13 -17.45 -1.69
CA SER A 126 -2.12 -16.41 -1.50
C SER A 126 -1.62 -15.87 -2.84
N PHE A 127 -1.86 -14.59 -3.12
CA PHE A 127 -1.22 -13.93 -4.26
C PHE A 127 0.30 -13.70 -4.06
N ASN A 128 0.86 -14.04 -2.90
CA ASN A 128 2.30 -14.02 -2.64
C ASN A 128 2.96 -15.40 -2.78
N HIS A 129 2.18 -16.47 -3.00
CA HIS A 129 2.68 -17.84 -3.16
C HIS A 129 2.55 -18.31 -4.63
N PRO A 130 3.53 -19.04 -5.19
CA PRO A 130 3.45 -19.57 -6.55
C PRO A 130 2.19 -20.36 -6.88
N ASP A 131 1.70 -21.16 -5.93
CA ASP A 131 0.50 -21.97 -6.11
C ASP A 131 -0.79 -21.14 -6.13
N GLY A 132 -0.76 -19.96 -5.51
CA GLY A 132 -1.95 -19.14 -5.30
C GLY A 132 -2.03 -17.89 -6.18
N TYR A 133 -0.93 -17.44 -6.79
CA TYR A 133 -0.95 -16.25 -7.61
C TYR A 133 -1.45 -16.50 -9.04
N CYS A 134 -1.94 -15.43 -9.68
CA CYS A 134 -2.17 -15.43 -11.11
C CYS A 134 -0.84 -15.58 -11.88
N GLN A 135 -0.75 -16.57 -12.77
CA GLN A 135 0.48 -16.85 -13.54
C GLN A 135 0.88 -15.72 -14.49
N ARG A 136 -0.08 -14.91 -14.97
CA ARG A 136 0.19 -13.77 -15.86
C ARG A 136 0.86 -12.61 -15.16
N CYS A 137 0.32 -12.17 -14.01
CA CYS A 137 0.82 -11.00 -13.28
C CYS A 137 1.67 -11.35 -12.05
N LYS A 138 1.86 -12.63 -11.74
CA LYS A 138 2.62 -13.12 -10.57
C LYS A 138 2.19 -12.45 -9.26
N GLY A 139 0.88 -12.29 -9.07
CA GLY A 139 0.30 -11.74 -7.85
C GLY A 139 0.19 -10.22 -7.78
N LEU A 140 0.63 -9.50 -8.82
CA LEU A 140 0.58 -8.03 -8.83
C LEU A 140 -0.84 -7.49 -9.06
N GLY A 141 -1.71 -8.27 -9.71
CA GLY A 141 -3.06 -7.84 -10.10
C GLY A 141 -3.08 -6.91 -11.31
N ARG A 142 -1.98 -6.21 -11.59
CA ARG A 142 -1.78 -5.38 -12.78
C ARG A 142 -0.80 -6.03 -13.76
N ALA A 143 -0.98 -5.74 -15.04
CA ALA A 143 -0.01 -6.04 -16.09
C ALA A 143 0.38 -4.75 -16.81
N MET A 144 1.60 -4.68 -17.31
CA MET A 144 1.92 -3.68 -18.32
C MET A 144 1.30 -4.12 -19.63
N ASP A 145 0.54 -3.23 -20.24
CA ASP A 145 -0.05 -3.42 -21.55
C ASP A 145 0.19 -2.19 -22.42
N VAL A 146 0.07 -2.36 -23.73
CA VAL A 146 0.30 -1.28 -24.68
C VAL A 146 -0.90 -0.35 -24.68
N ASP A 147 -0.66 0.93 -24.41
CA ASP A 147 -1.63 2.00 -24.49
C ASP A 147 -1.77 2.46 -25.95
N ILE A 148 -2.86 2.06 -26.59
CA ILE A 148 -3.14 2.34 -28.01
C ILE A 148 -3.13 3.85 -28.27
N ASN A 149 -3.67 4.67 -27.36
CA ASN A 149 -3.74 6.13 -27.54
C ASN A 149 -2.36 6.79 -27.53
N LYS A 150 -1.40 6.20 -26.81
CA LYS A 150 0.00 6.63 -26.85
C LYS A 150 0.72 6.09 -28.07
N LEU A 151 0.31 4.93 -28.59
CA LEU A 151 0.95 4.24 -29.70
C LEU A 151 0.56 4.82 -31.07
N VAL A 152 -0.71 5.18 -31.25
CA VAL A 152 -1.26 5.66 -32.52
C VAL A 152 -1.97 7.00 -32.39
N ASP A 153 -2.09 7.71 -33.50
CA ASP A 153 -2.93 8.88 -33.70
C ASP A 153 -4.13 8.49 -34.56
N MET A 154 -5.33 8.55 -33.99
CA MET A 154 -6.56 8.10 -34.68
C MET A 154 -7.01 9.08 -35.77
N ASP A 155 -6.55 10.32 -35.75
CA ASP A 155 -6.95 11.36 -36.70
C ASP A 155 -6.05 11.47 -37.94
N GLN A 156 -4.97 10.69 -37.98
CA GLN A 156 -4.00 10.63 -39.07
C GLN A 156 -4.11 9.34 -39.89
N THR A 157 -3.57 9.38 -41.10
CA THR A 157 -3.39 8.21 -41.96
C THR A 157 -2.05 7.51 -41.70
N LEU A 158 -1.89 6.27 -42.19
CA LEU A 158 -0.60 5.56 -42.10
C LEU A 158 0.52 6.26 -42.88
N ASN A 159 0.18 7.01 -43.94
CA ASN A 159 1.12 7.84 -44.70
C ASN A 159 1.50 9.14 -43.98
N GLU A 160 0.61 9.69 -43.15
CA GLU A 160 0.87 10.90 -42.35
C GLU A 160 1.68 10.64 -41.07
N GLY A 161 1.85 9.35 -40.71
CA GLY A 161 2.59 8.97 -39.51
C GLY A 161 1.71 8.67 -38.30
N ALA A 162 0.51 8.14 -38.52
CA ALA A 162 -0.41 7.73 -37.46
C ALA A 162 0.20 6.78 -36.42
N ILE A 163 1.30 6.08 -36.72
CA ILE A 163 2.01 5.24 -35.75
C ILE A 163 3.18 6.01 -35.14
N LYS A 164 3.10 6.27 -33.83
CA LYS A 164 4.07 7.08 -33.08
C LYS A 164 5.34 6.32 -32.70
N TYR A 165 5.34 4.99 -32.79
CA TYR A 165 6.50 4.16 -32.46
C TYR A 165 7.59 4.29 -33.53
N SER A 166 8.81 4.68 -33.11
CA SER A 166 9.90 5.10 -34.00
C SER A 166 10.36 4.05 -35.01
N ASN A 167 10.24 2.75 -34.69
CA ASN A 167 10.56 1.64 -35.59
C ASN A 167 9.52 1.47 -36.72
N TRP A 168 8.33 2.06 -36.57
CA TRP A 168 7.20 1.98 -37.50
C TRP A 168 6.88 3.30 -38.19
N ARG A 169 7.73 4.33 -38.01
CA ARG A 169 7.58 5.63 -38.67
C ARG A 169 7.53 5.50 -40.19
N VAL A 170 6.95 6.50 -40.86
CA VAL A 170 6.87 6.56 -42.33
C VAL A 170 8.27 6.35 -42.96
N GLY A 171 8.34 5.46 -43.95
CA GLY A 171 9.59 5.09 -44.63
C GLY A 171 10.46 4.04 -43.91
N SER A 172 10.13 3.66 -42.67
CA SER A 172 10.81 2.55 -41.96
C SER A 172 10.58 1.20 -42.63
N MET A 173 11.38 0.19 -42.25
CA MET A 173 11.22 -1.18 -42.76
C MET A 173 9.83 -1.75 -42.41
N TYR A 174 9.36 -1.57 -41.18
CA TYR A 174 8.04 -2.07 -40.77
C TYR A 174 6.91 -1.35 -41.50
N TRP A 175 7.02 -0.03 -41.70
CA TRP A 175 6.06 0.72 -42.51
C TRP A 175 6.00 0.22 -43.97
N LYS A 176 7.15 -0.10 -44.57
CA LYS A 176 7.20 -0.69 -45.93
C LYS A 176 6.53 -2.06 -45.98
N ILE A 177 6.66 -2.87 -44.92
CA ILE A 177 5.99 -4.17 -44.80
C ILE A 177 4.47 -3.98 -44.66
N VAL A 178 4.00 -3.02 -43.86
CA VAL A 178 2.57 -2.67 -43.76
C VAL A 178 2.03 -2.29 -45.13
N LYS A 179 2.71 -1.40 -45.85
CA LYS A 179 2.33 -0.98 -47.20
C LYS A 179 2.29 -2.15 -48.19
N ALA A 180 3.29 -3.02 -48.16
CA ALA A 180 3.38 -4.16 -49.07
C ALA A 180 2.44 -5.31 -48.74
N SER A 181 1.91 -5.37 -47.51
CA SER A 181 0.94 -6.40 -47.13
C SER A 181 -0.37 -6.31 -47.91
N GLY A 182 -0.70 -5.12 -48.46
CA GLY A 182 -1.97 -4.87 -49.15
C GLY A 182 -3.20 -4.92 -48.24
N TYR A 183 -3.03 -5.07 -46.93
CA TYR A 183 -4.15 -5.22 -45.99
C TYR A 183 -4.85 -3.91 -45.63
N PHE A 184 -4.21 -2.77 -45.89
CA PHE A 184 -4.65 -1.47 -45.39
C PHE A 184 -4.66 -0.44 -46.51
N ASP A 185 -5.70 0.40 -46.52
CA ASP A 185 -5.67 1.67 -47.23
C ASP A 185 -4.78 2.66 -46.47
N MET A 186 -3.68 3.08 -47.08
CA MET A 186 -2.64 3.88 -46.43
C MET A 186 -3.03 5.36 -46.27
N ASP A 187 -4.05 5.81 -47.01
CA ASP A 187 -4.56 7.19 -47.02
C ASP A 187 -5.88 7.33 -46.25
N LYS A 188 -6.37 6.22 -45.68
CA LYS A 188 -7.52 6.18 -44.77
C LYS A 188 -7.07 6.55 -43.35
N LYS A 189 -7.86 7.41 -42.68
CA LYS A 189 -7.61 7.75 -41.27
C LYS A 189 -7.93 6.56 -40.38
N LEU A 190 -7.13 6.36 -39.33
CA LEU A 190 -7.29 5.19 -38.45
C LEU A 190 -8.65 5.14 -37.74
N LYS A 191 -9.27 6.28 -37.40
CA LYS A 191 -10.62 6.31 -36.83
C LYS A 191 -11.71 5.77 -37.76
N ASP A 192 -11.47 5.81 -39.07
CA ASP A 192 -12.42 5.34 -40.09
C ASP A 192 -12.16 3.86 -40.47
N CYS A 193 -11.09 3.25 -39.94
CA CYS A 193 -10.80 1.83 -40.10
C CYS A 193 -11.84 0.96 -39.38
N SER A 194 -12.19 -0.16 -39.99
CA SER A 194 -13.02 -1.19 -39.37
C SER A 194 -12.29 -1.86 -38.20
N ASN A 195 -13.06 -2.46 -37.29
CA ASN A 195 -12.49 -3.21 -36.16
C ASN A 195 -11.55 -4.34 -36.62
N ALA A 196 -11.84 -4.98 -37.77
CA ALA A 196 -10.99 -6.03 -38.33
C ALA A 196 -9.66 -5.48 -38.88
N GLU A 197 -9.69 -4.30 -39.52
CA GLU A 197 -8.47 -3.60 -39.94
C GLU A 197 -7.63 -3.21 -38.71
N MET A 198 -8.26 -2.61 -37.69
CA MET A 198 -7.55 -2.25 -36.46
C MET A 198 -6.97 -3.46 -35.71
N ASP A 199 -7.73 -4.54 -35.58
CA ASP A 199 -7.26 -5.78 -34.96
C ASP A 199 -6.07 -6.38 -35.73
N ARG A 200 -6.13 -6.38 -37.07
CA ARG A 200 -5.02 -6.82 -37.90
C ARG A 200 -3.79 -5.94 -37.73
N LEU A 201 -3.95 -4.61 -37.69
CA LEU A 201 -2.86 -3.66 -37.49
C LEU A 201 -2.16 -3.82 -36.13
N LEU A 202 -2.95 -4.02 -35.07
CA LEU A 202 -2.45 -4.03 -33.69
C LEU A 202 -2.04 -5.43 -33.22
N TYR A 203 -2.87 -6.44 -33.44
CA TYR A 203 -2.80 -7.73 -32.74
C TYR A 203 -2.49 -8.94 -33.63
N SER A 204 -2.36 -8.77 -34.95
CA SER A 204 -2.09 -9.90 -35.85
C SER A 204 -0.85 -10.73 -35.43
N LYS A 205 -1.01 -12.05 -35.51
CA LYS A 205 0.10 -13.00 -35.32
C LYS A 205 1.12 -12.84 -36.46
N LYS A 206 2.31 -13.41 -36.26
CA LYS A 206 3.35 -13.40 -37.28
C LYS A 206 2.87 -14.19 -38.50
N GLU A 207 2.84 -13.54 -39.66
CA GLU A 207 2.43 -14.09 -40.95
C GLU A 207 3.50 -13.78 -41.99
N THR A 208 3.75 -14.70 -42.92
CA THR A 208 4.72 -14.50 -44.01
C THR A 208 3.98 -13.97 -45.23
N LEU A 209 4.46 -12.89 -45.81
CA LEU A 209 3.90 -12.32 -47.04
C LEU A 209 4.52 -12.99 -48.27
N ASP A 210 3.71 -13.17 -49.30
CA ASP A 210 4.14 -13.81 -50.55
C ASP A 210 5.04 -12.90 -51.42
N ASP A 211 4.95 -11.58 -51.21
CA ASP A 211 5.58 -10.56 -52.07
C ASP A 211 6.97 -10.07 -51.61
N LYS A 212 7.78 -9.63 -52.58
CA LYS A 212 9.06 -8.93 -52.33
C LYS A 212 8.80 -7.48 -51.94
N VAL A 213 9.28 -7.06 -50.76
CA VAL A 213 9.31 -5.64 -50.38
C VAL A 213 10.54 -4.98 -50.99
N GLY A 214 10.35 -3.81 -51.63
CA GLY A 214 11.28 -3.06 -52.50
C GLY A 214 12.63 -2.63 -51.92
N ASN A 215 13.41 -3.58 -51.42
CA ASN A 215 14.82 -3.50 -51.04
C ASN A 215 15.47 -4.91 -50.97
N GLY A 216 14.93 -5.91 -51.69
CA GLY A 216 15.52 -7.26 -51.75
C GLY A 216 15.15 -8.21 -50.61
N VAL A 217 14.17 -7.88 -49.77
CA VAL A 217 13.63 -8.80 -48.75
C VAL A 217 12.62 -9.72 -49.40
N ILE A 218 12.99 -10.99 -49.53
CA ILE A 218 12.15 -12.07 -50.06
C ILE A 218 11.34 -12.64 -48.88
N HIS A 219 10.02 -12.70 -49.00
CA HIS A 219 9.08 -13.20 -47.96
C HIS A 219 9.16 -12.48 -46.60
N PRO A 220 8.84 -11.18 -46.53
CA PRO A 220 8.81 -10.44 -45.28
C PRO A 220 7.72 -10.97 -44.35
N THR A 221 7.97 -10.96 -43.05
CA THR A 221 6.98 -11.38 -42.06
C THR A 221 6.26 -10.17 -41.49
N TYR A 222 4.95 -10.10 -41.69
CA TYR A 222 4.08 -9.12 -41.05
C TYR A 222 3.69 -9.58 -39.65
N LYS A 223 3.56 -8.63 -38.73
CA LYS A 223 3.13 -8.86 -37.35
C LYS A 223 2.55 -7.57 -36.78
N GLY A 224 1.42 -7.65 -36.10
CA GLY A 224 0.77 -6.50 -35.49
C GLY A 224 1.68 -5.79 -34.49
N ILE A 225 1.56 -4.46 -34.41
CA ILE A 225 2.48 -3.63 -33.65
C ILE A 225 2.44 -3.89 -32.14
N VAL A 226 1.25 -4.16 -31.57
CA VAL A 226 1.10 -4.52 -30.16
C VAL A 226 1.68 -5.91 -29.91
N THR A 227 1.40 -6.87 -30.79
CA THR A 227 2.00 -8.22 -30.72
C THR A 227 3.52 -8.16 -30.85
N HIS A 228 4.06 -7.24 -31.66
CA HIS A 228 5.49 -6.99 -31.78
C HIS A 228 6.08 -6.51 -30.44
N LEU A 229 5.53 -5.43 -29.87
CA LEU A 229 5.97 -4.86 -28.58
C LEU A 229 5.85 -5.86 -27.42
N LEU A 230 4.71 -6.54 -27.30
CA LEU A 230 4.48 -7.52 -26.24
C LEU A 230 5.41 -8.72 -26.34
N SER A 231 5.74 -9.20 -27.55
CA SER A 231 6.66 -10.34 -27.74
C SER A 231 8.11 -10.03 -27.38
N ARG A 232 8.52 -8.76 -27.49
CA ARG A 232 9.84 -8.30 -27.05
C ARG A 232 9.87 -8.07 -25.55
N GLY A 233 8.79 -7.53 -24.98
CA GLY A 233 8.64 -7.33 -23.53
C GLY A 233 8.41 -8.59 -22.70
N SER A 234 7.89 -9.67 -23.30
CA SER A 234 7.63 -10.94 -22.58
C SER A 234 8.90 -11.72 -22.19
N SER A 235 10.02 -11.47 -22.88
CA SER A 235 11.31 -12.09 -22.61
C SER A 235 12.08 -11.28 -21.57
N ALA A 236 11.56 -11.28 -20.34
CA ALA A 236 12.06 -10.55 -19.18
C ALA A 236 12.07 -9.02 -19.33
N VAL A 237 11.62 -8.36 -18.26
CA VAL A 237 11.65 -6.91 -17.99
C VAL A 237 13.09 -6.31 -18.04
N ARG A 238 14.08 -7.04 -18.56
CA ARG A 238 15.49 -6.63 -18.62
C ARG A 238 15.91 -5.98 -19.95
N HIS A 239 15.07 -5.95 -20.98
CA HIS A 239 15.44 -5.40 -22.30
C HIS A 239 14.32 -4.59 -23.01
N VAL A 240 13.43 -3.94 -22.26
CA VAL A 240 12.56 -2.90 -22.83
C VAL A 240 13.30 -1.58 -22.68
N ASN A 241 13.66 -0.95 -23.80
CA ASN A 241 14.34 0.35 -23.78
C ASN A 241 13.38 1.43 -23.25
N ASP A 242 13.89 2.47 -22.59
CA ASP A 242 13.09 3.57 -22.00
C ASP A 242 12.14 4.27 -23.00
N GLU A 243 12.48 4.22 -24.29
CA GLU A 243 11.62 4.72 -25.37
C GLU A 243 10.34 3.89 -25.52
N GLU A 244 10.44 2.57 -25.46
CA GLU A 244 9.30 1.66 -25.63
C GLU A 244 8.35 1.73 -24.43
N LEU A 245 8.88 1.91 -23.21
CA LEU A 245 8.08 2.04 -21.99
C LEU A 245 7.05 3.17 -22.05
N ARG A 246 7.26 4.20 -22.89
CA ARG A 246 6.33 5.33 -23.05
C ARG A 246 4.98 4.89 -23.61
N TYR A 247 4.95 3.82 -24.40
CA TYR A 247 3.72 3.28 -24.99
C TYR A 247 3.03 2.26 -24.08
N PHE A 248 3.58 1.96 -22.90
CA PHE A 248 2.94 1.07 -21.96
C PHE A 248 2.18 1.85 -20.88
N THR A 249 1.13 1.22 -20.39
CA THR A 249 0.42 1.64 -19.18
C THR A 249 0.16 0.44 -18.29
N TYR A 250 -0.12 0.68 -17.01
CA TYR A 250 -0.59 -0.36 -16.13
C TYR A 250 -2.09 -0.49 -16.26
N VAL A 251 -2.54 -1.69 -16.60
CA VAL A 251 -3.95 -2.07 -16.62
C VAL A 251 -4.19 -3.17 -15.60
N ASP A 252 -5.44 -3.37 -15.21
CA ASP A 252 -5.83 -4.58 -14.50
C ASP A 252 -5.47 -5.80 -15.35
N CYS A 253 -4.89 -6.81 -14.71
CA CYS A 253 -4.45 -7.99 -15.42
C CYS A 253 -5.64 -8.64 -16.13
N PRO A 254 -5.59 -8.87 -17.45
CA PRO A 254 -6.74 -9.37 -18.20
C PRO A 254 -7.15 -10.80 -17.81
N VAL A 255 -6.22 -11.56 -17.22
CA VAL A 255 -6.47 -12.95 -16.78
C VAL A 255 -7.19 -12.99 -15.44
N CYS A 256 -6.63 -12.34 -14.41
CA CYS A 256 -7.24 -12.35 -13.08
C CYS A 256 -8.12 -11.14 -12.77
N LYS A 257 -8.30 -10.22 -13.73
CA LYS A 257 -9.13 -9.01 -13.61
C LYS A 257 -8.82 -8.18 -12.35
N GLY A 258 -7.54 -8.05 -12.01
CA GLY A 258 -7.12 -7.34 -10.80
C GLY A 258 -7.15 -8.16 -9.50
N PHE A 259 -7.72 -9.37 -9.48
CA PHE A 259 -7.89 -10.18 -8.26
C PHE A 259 -6.60 -10.83 -7.71
N ARG A 260 -5.49 -10.75 -8.46
CA ARG A 260 -4.13 -11.21 -8.07
C ARG A 260 -3.94 -12.73 -7.91
N VAL A 261 -5.00 -13.48 -7.61
CA VAL A 261 -4.96 -14.92 -7.34
C VAL A 261 -5.18 -15.78 -8.59
N SER A 262 -4.86 -17.06 -8.49
CA SER A 262 -4.97 -18.06 -9.55
C SER A 262 -6.44 -18.38 -9.89
N GLU A 263 -6.69 -18.89 -11.10
CA GLU A 263 -8.02 -19.33 -11.53
C GLU A 263 -8.63 -20.37 -10.58
N LYS A 264 -7.79 -21.29 -10.08
CA LYS A 264 -8.17 -22.30 -9.08
C LYS A 264 -8.73 -21.66 -7.81
N ALA A 265 -8.10 -20.58 -7.33
CA ALA A 265 -8.58 -19.84 -6.16
C ALA A 265 -9.88 -19.08 -6.44
N LEU A 266 -10.05 -18.56 -7.66
CA LEU A 266 -11.26 -17.86 -8.10
C LEU A 266 -12.45 -18.79 -8.34
N ALA A 267 -12.20 -20.08 -8.59
CA ALA A 267 -13.25 -21.08 -8.76
C ALA A 267 -13.97 -21.42 -7.45
N VAL A 268 -13.29 -21.29 -6.30
CA VAL A 268 -13.88 -21.58 -4.99
C VAL A 268 -14.68 -20.39 -4.49
N LYS A 269 -15.96 -20.64 -4.18
CA LYS A 269 -16.91 -19.61 -3.77
C LYS A 269 -17.52 -19.92 -2.41
N LEU A 270 -17.62 -18.90 -1.57
CA LEU A 270 -18.37 -18.92 -0.33
C LEU A 270 -19.52 -17.90 -0.46
N ASN A 271 -20.76 -18.30 -0.19
CA ASN A 271 -21.95 -17.48 -0.43
C ASN A 271 -21.97 -16.82 -1.83
N GLY A 272 -21.52 -17.56 -2.85
CA GLY A 272 -21.51 -17.10 -4.26
C GLY A 272 -20.33 -16.22 -4.68
N LEU A 273 -19.48 -15.77 -3.74
CA LEU A 273 -18.32 -14.93 -4.02
C LEU A 273 -17.02 -15.69 -3.84
N HIS A 274 -16.02 -15.41 -4.68
CA HIS A 274 -14.67 -15.95 -4.53
C HIS A 274 -13.76 -14.98 -3.76
N ILE A 275 -12.62 -15.45 -3.27
CA ILE A 275 -11.74 -14.66 -2.39
C ILE A 275 -11.28 -13.33 -3.01
N GLY A 276 -11.11 -13.28 -4.34
CA GLY A 276 -10.77 -12.06 -5.08
C GLY A 276 -11.81 -10.95 -4.93
N GLU A 277 -13.09 -11.26 -5.13
CA GLU A 277 -14.22 -10.33 -4.95
C GLU A 277 -14.27 -9.84 -3.50
N VAL A 278 -14.15 -10.76 -2.55
CA VAL A 278 -14.19 -10.44 -1.12
C VAL A 278 -13.03 -9.56 -0.68
N GLY A 279 -11.83 -9.78 -1.24
CA GLY A 279 -10.66 -8.95 -0.99
C GLY A 279 -10.72 -7.57 -1.66
N ASN A 280 -11.52 -7.42 -2.72
CA ASN A 280 -11.62 -6.17 -3.49
C ASN A 280 -12.79 -5.27 -3.08
N MET A 281 -13.81 -5.79 -2.39
CA MET A 281 -14.90 -4.95 -1.86
C MET A 281 -14.46 -4.10 -0.64
N PRO A 282 -15.21 -3.04 -0.29
CA PRO A 282 -14.96 -2.28 0.92
C PRO A 282 -14.94 -3.17 2.17
N ILE A 283 -14.08 -2.85 3.13
CA ILE A 283 -13.93 -3.59 4.40
C ILE A 283 -15.28 -3.65 5.16
N TYR A 284 -16.12 -2.61 5.07
CA TYR A 284 -17.49 -2.63 5.60
C TYR A 284 -18.31 -3.83 5.07
N ASP A 285 -18.23 -4.09 3.77
CA ASP A 285 -18.98 -5.16 3.13
C ASP A 285 -18.29 -6.52 3.30
N CYS A 286 -16.96 -6.53 3.39
CA CYS A 286 -16.20 -7.71 3.79
C CYS A 286 -16.61 -8.20 5.18
N LEU A 287 -16.80 -7.30 6.16
CA LEU A 287 -17.29 -7.66 7.49
C LEU A 287 -18.69 -8.30 7.41
N LYS A 288 -19.63 -7.68 6.69
CA LYS A 288 -20.99 -8.23 6.51
C LYS A 288 -20.96 -9.61 5.86
N PHE A 289 -20.12 -9.78 4.83
CA PHE A 289 -19.94 -11.05 4.15
C PHE A 289 -19.44 -12.13 5.11
N VAL A 290 -18.37 -11.85 5.87
CA VAL A 290 -17.80 -12.80 6.85
C VAL A 290 -18.84 -13.18 7.89
N GLN A 291 -19.60 -12.20 8.42
CA GLN A 291 -20.67 -12.44 9.40
C GLN A 291 -21.74 -13.39 8.86
N GLY A 292 -22.11 -13.25 7.58
CA GLY A 292 -23.10 -14.09 6.90
C GLY A 292 -22.66 -15.53 6.57
N ILE A 293 -21.39 -15.89 6.80
CA ILE A 293 -20.91 -17.27 6.61
C ILE A 293 -21.38 -18.14 7.77
N GLN A 294 -22.23 -19.13 7.49
CA GLN A 294 -22.69 -20.11 8.48
C GLN A 294 -22.06 -21.47 8.16
N HIS A 295 -21.01 -21.84 8.89
CA HIS A 295 -20.34 -23.13 8.71
C HIS A 295 -19.53 -23.53 9.96
N PRO A 296 -19.59 -24.78 10.45
CA PRO A 296 -18.89 -25.19 11.68
C PRO A 296 -17.38 -24.93 11.67
N HIS A 297 -16.72 -25.14 10.52
CA HIS A 297 -15.28 -24.87 10.39
C HIS A 297 -14.93 -23.38 10.27
N ALA A 298 -15.91 -22.50 10.03
CA ALA A 298 -15.71 -21.04 10.00
C ALA A 298 -15.64 -20.46 11.41
N ASP A 299 -16.38 -21.03 12.37
CA ASP A 299 -16.56 -20.46 13.72
C ASP A 299 -15.26 -20.32 14.52
N VAL A 300 -14.24 -21.13 14.19
CA VAL A 300 -12.90 -21.04 14.80
C VAL A 300 -12.12 -19.81 14.32
N ILE A 301 -12.34 -19.36 13.08
CA ILE A 301 -11.56 -18.31 12.42
C ILE A 301 -12.30 -16.96 12.42
N LYS A 302 -13.63 -17.01 12.29
CA LYS A 302 -14.50 -15.83 12.18
C LYS A 302 -14.27 -14.80 13.28
N PRO A 303 -14.21 -15.14 14.58
CA PRO A 303 -14.07 -14.13 15.64
C PRO A 303 -12.82 -13.25 15.47
N ARG A 304 -11.68 -13.86 15.10
CA ARG A 304 -10.43 -13.13 14.90
C ARG A 304 -10.46 -12.28 13.62
N LEU A 305 -11.02 -12.82 12.53
CA LEU A 305 -11.18 -12.08 11.27
C LEU A 305 -12.13 -10.88 11.45
N GLU A 306 -13.26 -11.07 12.12
CA GLU A 306 -14.22 -10.00 12.42
C GLU A 306 -13.59 -8.92 13.30
N ALA A 307 -12.81 -9.29 14.32
CA ALA A 307 -12.11 -8.33 15.16
C ALA A 307 -11.13 -7.47 14.33
N GLN A 308 -10.33 -8.08 13.45
CA GLN A 308 -9.41 -7.32 12.59
C GLN A 308 -10.13 -6.37 11.62
N LEU A 309 -11.22 -6.83 10.99
CA LEU A 309 -12.05 -5.99 10.13
C LEU A 309 -12.67 -4.83 10.92
N LYS A 310 -13.17 -5.08 12.13
CA LYS A 310 -13.70 -4.05 13.04
C LYS A 310 -12.62 -3.04 13.44
N HIS A 311 -11.39 -3.47 13.71
CA HIS A 311 -10.30 -2.54 14.05
C HIS A 311 -10.00 -1.60 12.87
N LEU A 312 -9.99 -2.10 11.63
CA LEU A 312 -9.82 -1.27 10.44
C LEU A 312 -10.99 -0.29 10.24
N ILE A 313 -12.20 -0.71 10.55
CA ILE A 313 -13.38 0.16 10.50
C ILE A 313 -13.30 1.26 11.57
N ASN A 314 -12.91 0.91 12.79
CA ASN A 314 -12.86 1.84 13.93
C ASN A 314 -11.80 2.93 13.76
N VAL A 315 -10.71 2.64 13.04
CA VAL A 315 -9.73 3.67 12.64
C VAL A 315 -10.14 4.43 11.37
N GLY A 316 -11.37 4.26 10.88
CA GLY A 316 -11.92 5.03 9.77
C GLY A 316 -11.40 4.66 8.38
N VAL A 317 -10.83 3.45 8.20
CA VAL A 317 -10.39 2.98 6.86
C VAL A 317 -11.30 1.93 6.24
N GLY A 318 -12.53 1.80 6.74
CA GLY A 318 -13.49 0.78 6.29
C GLY A 318 -13.92 0.88 4.82
N TYR A 319 -13.71 2.05 4.17
CA TYR A 319 -13.99 2.25 2.75
C TYR A 319 -12.93 1.63 1.83
N LEU A 320 -11.74 1.33 2.36
CA LEU A 320 -10.69 0.65 1.61
C LEU A 320 -11.03 -0.83 1.41
N SER A 321 -10.36 -1.47 0.46
CA SER A 321 -10.40 -2.92 0.28
C SER A 321 -9.14 -3.59 0.81
N LEU A 322 -9.22 -4.89 1.15
CA LEU A 322 -8.06 -5.64 1.65
C LEU A 322 -6.96 -5.80 0.59
N ASN A 323 -7.31 -5.78 -0.69
CA ASN A 323 -6.36 -5.88 -1.81
C ASN A 323 -5.84 -4.51 -2.29
N ARG A 324 -6.27 -3.40 -1.68
CA ARG A 324 -5.72 -2.06 -1.95
C ARG A 324 -4.21 -2.06 -1.67
N THR A 325 -3.42 -1.63 -2.66
CA THR A 325 -1.96 -1.55 -2.56
C THR A 325 -1.51 -0.49 -1.58
N THR A 326 -0.44 -0.78 -0.86
CA THR A 326 0.14 0.17 0.12
C THR A 326 0.74 1.39 -0.56
N ASP A 327 1.22 1.25 -1.79
CA ASP A 327 1.80 2.34 -2.60
C ASP A 327 0.79 3.46 -2.91
N THR A 328 -0.51 3.13 -2.88
CA THR A 328 -1.60 4.05 -3.23
C THR A 328 -2.29 4.66 -2.02
N LEU A 329 -1.78 4.41 -0.82
CA LEU A 329 -2.32 4.96 0.42
C LEU A 329 -1.78 6.37 0.67
N SER A 330 -2.62 7.23 1.24
CA SER A 330 -2.18 8.49 1.81
C SER A 330 -1.35 8.26 3.09
N GLY A 331 -0.66 9.31 3.57
CA GLY A 331 0.08 9.26 4.84
C GLY A 331 -0.85 8.93 6.01
N GLY A 332 -1.99 9.63 6.11
CA GLY A 332 -3.00 9.37 7.14
C GLY A 332 -3.63 7.97 7.05
N GLU A 333 -3.93 7.46 5.84
CA GLU A 333 -4.41 6.08 5.67
C GLU A 333 -3.37 5.06 6.16
N SER A 334 -2.09 5.28 5.80
CA SER A 334 -0.98 4.43 6.23
C SER A 334 -0.83 4.41 7.74
N GLN A 335 -0.93 5.58 8.39
CA GLN A 335 -0.86 5.72 9.83
C GLN A 335 -2.02 5.00 10.53
N ARG A 336 -3.26 5.19 10.07
CA ARG A 336 -4.44 4.54 10.64
C ARG A 336 -4.40 3.02 10.47
N ILE A 337 -3.88 2.51 9.36
CA ILE A 337 -3.65 1.06 9.17
C ILE A 337 -2.61 0.53 10.17
N LYS A 338 -1.51 1.26 10.41
CA LYS A 338 -0.52 0.89 11.44
C LYS A 338 -1.17 0.89 12.83
N MET A 339 -2.03 1.87 13.13
CA MET A 339 -2.77 1.95 14.39
C MET A 339 -3.73 0.77 14.58
N ALA A 340 -4.53 0.42 13.57
CA ALA A 340 -5.44 -0.73 13.62
C ALA A 340 -4.71 -2.05 13.90
N ARG A 341 -3.49 -2.20 13.36
CA ARG A 341 -2.64 -3.36 13.67
C ARG A 341 -2.28 -3.40 15.16
N GLN A 342 -1.90 -2.27 15.77
CA GLN A 342 -1.55 -2.22 17.19
C GLN A 342 -2.77 -2.43 18.10
N LEU A 343 -3.93 -1.89 17.74
CA LEU A 343 -5.20 -2.18 18.44
C LEU A 343 -5.59 -3.67 18.38
N GLY A 344 -5.07 -4.42 17.41
CA GLY A 344 -5.23 -5.87 17.29
C GLY A 344 -4.28 -6.70 18.15
N CYS A 345 -3.31 -6.05 18.81
CA CYS A 345 -2.29 -6.68 19.64
C CYS A 345 -2.61 -6.44 21.12
N ASP A 346 -2.48 -7.47 21.94
CA ASP A 346 -2.65 -7.38 23.41
C ASP A 346 -1.33 -6.99 24.08
N LEU A 347 -0.66 -5.97 23.55
CA LEU A 347 0.57 -5.43 24.16
C LEU A 347 0.20 -4.54 25.35
N THR A 348 0.86 -4.76 26.47
CA THR A 348 0.74 -3.97 27.71
C THR A 348 2.08 -3.34 28.06
N GLU A 349 2.08 -2.31 28.90
CA GLU A 349 3.28 -1.60 29.36
C GLU A 349 4.16 -1.08 28.21
N THR A 350 3.57 -0.88 27.02
CA THR A 350 4.23 -0.35 25.83
C THR A 350 4.03 1.16 25.75
N ILE A 351 5.00 1.86 25.16
CA ILE A 351 4.90 3.29 24.87
C ILE A 351 4.61 3.46 23.38
N TYR A 352 3.41 3.90 23.03
CA TYR A 352 3.07 4.26 21.65
C TYR A 352 3.41 5.73 21.42
N VAL A 353 4.10 6.03 20.33
CA VAL A 353 4.46 7.41 19.95
C VAL A 353 3.87 7.75 18.58
N LEU A 354 3.00 8.76 18.53
CA LEU A 354 2.22 9.15 17.35
C LEU A 354 2.53 10.60 16.95
N ASP A 355 2.64 10.83 15.63
CA ASP A 355 2.93 12.13 15.03
C ASP A 355 1.69 12.63 14.30
N GLU A 356 1.10 13.72 14.78
CA GLU A 356 -0.07 14.40 14.21
C GLU A 356 -1.13 13.42 13.63
N PRO A 357 -1.68 12.49 14.43
CA PRO A 357 -2.63 11.48 13.95
C PRO A 357 -3.91 12.07 13.34
N THR A 358 -4.21 13.35 13.56
CA THR A 358 -5.34 14.05 12.97
C THR A 358 -5.02 14.79 11.66
N ALA A 359 -3.74 14.85 11.23
CA ALA A 359 -3.38 15.65 10.06
C ALA A 359 -4.09 15.13 8.79
N GLY A 360 -4.78 16.04 8.10
CA GLY A 360 -5.54 15.72 6.90
C GLY A 360 -6.81 14.90 7.14
N LEU A 361 -7.28 14.78 8.39
CA LEU A 361 -8.60 14.25 8.69
C LEU A 361 -9.69 15.32 8.58
N HIS A 362 -10.89 14.88 8.25
CA HIS A 362 -12.07 15.70 8.38
C HIS A 362 -12.41 15.84 9.88
N PRO A 363 -12.86 17.01 10.38
CA PRO A 363 -13.14 17.21 11.81
C PRO A 363 -14.03 16.14 12.44
N LYS A 364 -15.07 15.68 11.71
CA LYS A 364 -15.96 14.57 12.13
C LYS A 364 -15.26 13.23 12.42
N ASP A 365 -14.03 13.02 11.97
CA ASP A 365 -13.27 11.80 12.19
C ASP A 365 -12.26 11.92 13.35
N VAL A 366 -12.09 13.11 13.95
CA VAL A 366 -11.16 13.36 15.06
C VAL A 366 -11.58 12.58 16.32
N ASP A 367 -12.87 12.54 16.62
CA ASP A 367 -13.43 11.75 17.72
C ASP A 367 -13.01 10.27 17.68
N ARG A 368 -12.95 9.68 16.47
CA ARG A 368 -12.51 8.30 16.29
C ARG A 368 -11.04 8.12 16.63
N VAL A 369 -10.19 9.08 16.26
CA VAL A 369 -8.77 9.06 16.65
C VAL A 369 -8.64 9.12 18.16
N ILE A 370 -9.35 10.04 18.82
CA ILE A 370 -9.35 10.18 20.28
C ILE A 370 -9.79 8.87 20.95
N GLU A 371 -10.86 8.24 20.49
CA GLU A 371 -11.31 6.95 21.02
C GLU A 371 -10.22 5.88 20.87
N ASN A 372 -9.57 5.81 19.71
CA ASN A 372 -8.51 4.85 19.47
C ASN A 372 -7.25 5.11 20.34
N LEU A 373 -6.89 6.38 20.60
CA LEU A 373 -5.81 6.73 21.54
C LEU A 373 -6.14 6.26 22.96
N LYS A 374 -7.37 6.50 23.41
CA LYS A 374 -7.86 6.03 24.72
C LYS A 374 -7.85 4.51 24.81
N ARG A 375 -8.26 3.80 23.75
CA ARG A 375 -8.21 2.33 23.71
C ARG A 375 -6.80 1.78 23.83
N LEU A 376 -5.81 2.40 23.17
CA LEU A 376 -4.40 2.01 23.35
C LEU A 376 -3.97 2.18 24.81
N ARG A 377 -4.29 3.32 25.43
CA ARG A 377 -4.03 3.59 26.85
C ARG A 377 -4.71 2.56 27.76
N ASP A 378 -6.01 2.33 27.57
CA ASP A 378 -6.84 1.46 28.41
C ASP A 378 -6.41 -0.01 28.33
N GLY A 379 -5.67 -0.39 27.28
CA GLY A 379 -4.92 -1.64 27.21
C GLY A 379 -3.70 -1.73 28.15
N GLY A 380 -3.51 -0.78 29.06
CA GLY A 380 -2.38 -0.72 29.99
C GLY A 380 -1.11 -0.15 29.36
N ASN A 381 -1.24 0.77 28.41
CA ASN A 381 -0.12 1.38 27.69
C ASN A 381 -0.03 2.89 27.96
N THR A 382 1.12 3.46 27.61
CA THR A 382 1.31 4.92 27.58
C THR A 382 1.27 5.39 26.14
N VAL A 383 0.55 6.47 25.86
CA VAL A 383 0.39 7.01 24.52
C VAL A 383 0.94 8.43 24.50
N LEU A 384 2.04 8.63 23.78
CA LEU A 384 2.63 9.94 23.53
C LEU A 384 2.16 10.40 22.16
N VAL A 385 1.50 11.55 22.10
CA VAL A 385 1.02 12.12 20.85
C VAL A 385 1.58 13.53 20.69
N VAL A 386 2.12 13.82 19.50
CA VAL A 386 2.48 15.19 19.10
C VAL A 386 1.32 15.75 18.30
N GLU A 387 0.65 16.78 18.81
CA GLU A 387 -0.58 17.30 18.20
C GLU A 387 -0.76 18.81 18.36
N HIS A 388 -1.58 19.35 17.46
CA HIS A 388 -2.03 20.73 17.43
C HIS A 388 -3.56 20.83 17.41
N ASP A 389 -4.28 19.71 17.22
CA ASP A 389 -5.73 19.70 17.22
C ASP A 389 -6.33 19.94 18.62
N PRO A 390 -7.22 20.95 18.79
CA PRO A 390 -7.84 21.28 20.07
C PRO A 390 -8.58 20.13 20.76
N GLU A 391 -9.27 19.28 20.01
CA GLU A 391 -10.08 18.19 20.57
C GLU A 391 -9.16 17.09 21.13
N VAL A 392 -8.07 16.79 20.43
CA VAL A 392 -7.05 15.84 20.94
C VAL A 392 -6.38 16.39 22.18
N ILE A 393 -5.98 17.67 22.18
CA ILE A 393 -5.35 18.32 23.33
C ILE A 393 -6.28 18.25 24.55
N LYS A 394 -7.53 18.68 24.39
CA LYS A 394 -8.53 18.70 25.48
C LYS A 394 -8.89 17.31 26.00
N SER A 395 -8.83 16.29 25.14
CA SER A 395 -9.17 14.90 25.51
C SER A 395 -8.02 14.11 26.14
N SER A 396 -6.81 14.69 26.17
CA SER A 396 -5.61 14.06 26.70
C SER A 396 -5.57 14.09 28.23
N ASP A 397 -5.00 13.06 28.84
CA ASP A 397 -4.92 12.97 30.31
C ASP A 397 -3.85 13.89 30.89
N TYR A 398 -2.83 14.22 30.09
CA TYR A 398 -1.73 15.08 30.46
C TYR A 398 -1.25 15.86 29.25
N ILE A 399 -0.86 17.11 29.46
CA ILE A 399 -0.36 18.00 28.40
C ILE A 399 1.07 18.39 28.75
N CYS A 400 1.99 18.05 27.87
CA CYS A 400 3.38 18.41 27.95
C CYS A 400 3.63 19.59 27.01
N THR A 401 3.89 20.77 27.57
CA THR A 401 4.19 21.99 26.83
C THR A 401 5.30 22.77 27.53
N ASP A 402 5.90 23.70 26.82
CA ASP A 402 6.71 24.76 27.41
C ASP A 402 5.87 25.54 28.44
N PRO A 403 6.39 25.82 29.65
CA PRO A 403 5.72 26.65 30.66
C PRO A 403 5.14 27.96 30.10
N ASP A 404 5.85 28.62 29.19
CA ASP A 404 5.44 29.92 28.63
C ASP A 404 4.22 29.81 27.69
N ILE A 405 3.93 28.62 27.16
CA ILE A 405 2.81 28.36 26.25
C ILE A 405 1.56 27.87 27.01
N LEU A 406 1.77 27.30 28.20
CA LEU A 406 0.71 26.70 29.02
C LEU A 406 -0.32 27.75 29.50
N ASP A 407 0.12 29.00 29.70
CA ASP A 407 -0.77 30.10 30.08
C ASP A 407 -1.61 30.62 28.88
N THR A 408 -1.04 30.64 27.66
CA THR A 408 -1.79 31.01 26.44
C THR A 408 -2.94 30.04 26.14
N TYR A 409 -2.76 28.74 26.39
CA TYR A 409 -3.83 27.75 26.20
C TYR A 409 -4.91 27.82 27.30
N LYS A 410 -4.56 28.24 28.53
CA LYS A 410 -5.54 28.49 29.60
C LYS A 410 -6.39 29.75 29.31
N GLU A 411 -5.77 30.81 28.79
CA GLU A 411 -6.46 32.06 28.47
C GLU A 411 -7.44 31.93 27.29
N THR A 412 -7.22 30.95 26.41
CA THR A 412 -8.05 30.72 25.20
C THR A 412 -9.19 29.72 25.41
N ASN A 413 -9.44 29.22 26.62
CA ASN A 413 -10.42 28.14 26.92
C ASN A 413 -10.19 26.86 26.08
N LEU A 414 -8.96 26.64 25.61
CA LEU A 414 -8.55 25.43 24.89
C LEU A 414 -8.10 24.29 25.83
N LEU A 415 -8.00 24.60 27.13
CA LEU A 415 -7.83 23.69 28.27
C LEU A 415 -9.09 23.79 29.14
#